data_AF-A0A4Y9J9Y6-F1
#
_entry.id   AF-A0A4Y9J9Y6-F1
#
_cell.length_a   1.000
_cell.length_b   1.000
_cell.length_c   1.000
_cell.angle_alpha   90.00
_cell.angle_beta   90.00
_cell.angle_gamma   90.00
#
_symmetry.space_group_name_H-M   'P 1'
#
loop_
_entity.id
_entity.type
_entity.pdbx_description
1 polymer ?
#
loop_
_entity_poly.entity_id
_entity_poly.type
_entity_poly.pdbx_seq_one_letter_code
_entity_poly.pdbx_strand_id
1 'polypeptide(L)'
;TYLYMTQLDRKKSSDTVEYYTNWEDPLLYLHFHYEAIHEDPRLDANYHFMDQHAGRTYVEDLWKGLNSEPTALKTIKDLYTKKTTTFSLSKDEQEEFEELMEQSKEIGKFASILELENPFYSDDQSEAEEPLTIKKRFGYVQKDKRSDTTTLDIKGHHPLYAPLSGKVTVKDNTVTVETPDAKFTFYDVSEIRVKDGQEVETGSQIGKTNGAGGQTIAYQKKLSYTPKSTLTNWNPEPREDWFYVNPGFYFKSVKYVEETYLKSINVDSDKAKKVHFIRNYLSKELQKEGKNLSIKGLASILGNFDVESSINPKRAEGDYLNPPIGASSTSWDDPVWLSMNGPTIYNGQYPNIIHRGLGLGQWTDTGDGSVRHTMLLDYAKTKTKKWYDLELQLDFMLHGDTAYHKAVVRNILTSDASTDDLTLAFLVKWEGNPGNKLEARRQSARQWEAYLRGGTNTSTGVSSKTVPAAYKDKLPYGLPSDQAVTQGQGYPGNAYALGNCTWYVYNRFYQIGKHIYPYLGNATNWSTSGQLQGYEVTTEPKVGSAVVFSAGVQGSHVVYGHVAFCEYVNSDGSFLVSEMNGMGTTYELSWRVLRPQAGIYFMTPK
;
A
#
# COMPACT_ATOMS: atom_id res chain seq x y z
N THR A 1 21.26 -5.79 -13.91
CA THR A 1 19.84 -6.20 -13.87
C THR A 1 19.05 -5.54 -12.74
N TYR A 2 19.37 -5.82 -11.47
CA TYR A 2 18.64 -5.28 -10.30
C TYR A 2 18.34 -3.77 -10.36
N LEU A 3 19.38 -2.93 -10.51
CA LEU A 3 19.21 -1.47 -10.55
C LEU A 3 18.27 -1.03 -11.68
N TYR A 4 18.33 -1.71 -12.83
CA TYR A 4 17.43 -1.42 -13.95
C TYR A 4 15.98 -1.76 -13.62
N MET A 5 15.72 -2.89 -12.95
CA MET A 5 14.37 -3.24 -12.48
C MET A 5 13.83 -2.21 -11.47
N THR A 6 14.64 -1.78 -10.50
CA THR A 6 14.21 -0.71 -9.57
C THR A 6 13.93 0.61 -10.29
N GLN A 7 14.65 0.89 -11.39
CA GLN A 7 14.36 2.04 -12.22
C GLN A 7 13.05 1.88 -13.00
N LEU A 8 12.79 0.69 -13.56
CA LEU A 8 11.54 0.36 -14.23
C LEU A 8 10.36 0.51 -13.28
N ASP A 9 10.47 -0.01 -12.06
CA ASP A 9 9.51 0.18 -10.97
C ASP A 9 9.12 1.66 -10.82
N ARG A 10 10.09 2.56 -10.67
CA ARG A 10 9.83 4.01 -10.55
C ARG A 10 9.29 4.64 -11.83
N LYS A 11 9.80 4.24 -13.00
CA LYS A 11 9.35 4.77 -14.30
C LYS A 11 7.92 4.38 -14.64
N LYS A 12 7.51 3.16 -14.24
CA LYS A 12 6.18 2.59 -14.50
C LYS A 12 5.19 2.87 -13.37
N SER A 13 5.67 3.26 -12.20
CA SER A 13 4.82 3.80 -11.13
C SER A 13 4.07 5.03 -11.64
N SER A 14 2.82 5.14 -11.21
CA SER A 14 1.87 6.16 -11.62
C SER A 14 1.16 6.73 -10.38
N ASP A 15 0.09 7.49 -10.62
CA ASP A 15 -0.80 7.98 -9.57
C ASP A 15 -1.72 6.88 -9.02
N THR A 16 -1.80 5.73 -9.73
CA THR A 16 -2.70 4.62 -9.39
C THR A 16 -1.97 3.42 -8.81
N VAL A 17 -0.68 3.27 -9.08
CA VAL A 17 0.16 2.15 -8.60
C VAL A 17 1.57 2.63 -8.30
N GLU A 18 2.13 2.18 -7.17
CA GLU A 18 3.55 2.20 -6.91
C GLU A 18 4.11 0.78 -7.05
N TYR A 19 5.07 0.59 -7.96
CA TYR A 19 5.70 -0.70 -8.17
C TYR A 19 6.95 -0.86 -7.35
N TYR A 20 7.06 -1.97 -6.65
CA TYR A 20 8.18 -2.37 -5.82
C TYR A 20 8.34 -3.88 -6.02
N THR A 21 8.79 -4.26 -7.23
CA THR A 21 8.82 -5.65 -7.68
C THR A 21 9.55 -6.52 -6.67
N ASN A 22 8.98 -7.69 -6.35
CA ASN A 22 9.69 -8.74 -5.63
C ASN A 22 10.70 -9.37 -6.60
N TRP A 23 11.97 -9.11 -6.37
CA TRP A 23 13.03 -9.32 -7.36
C TRP A 23 13.89 -10.53 -7.06
N GLU A 24 13.85 -11.06 -5.83
CA GLU A 24 14.76 -12.11 -5.40
C GLU A 24 14.59 -13.40 -6.21
N ASP A 25 13.35 -13.89 -6.31
CA ASP A 25 13.07 -15.12 -7.07
C ASP A 25 13.29 -14.91 -8.58
N PRO A 26 12.88 -13.78 -9.19
CA PRO A 26 13.24 -13.47 -10.57
C PRO A 26 14.76 -13.38 -10.83
N LEU A 27 15.56 -12.85 -9.90
CA LEU A 27 17.02 -12.81 -10.06
C LEU A 27 17.63 -14.20 -9.91
N LEU A 28 17.15 -15.02 -8.98
CA LEU A 28 17.58 -16.40 -8.83
C LEU A 28 17.25 -17.22 -10.09
N TYR A 29 16.06 -17.02 -10.66
CA TYR A 29 15.67 -17.61 -11.96
C TYR A 29 16.61 -17.19 -13.09
N LEU A 30 16.94 -15.89 -13.19
CA LEU A 30 17.88 -15.40 -14.20
C LEU A 30 19.26 -16.01 -14.06
N HIS A 31 19.68 -16.33 -12.83
CA HIS A 31 20.95 -16.99 -12.57
C HIS A 31 20.89 -18.48 -12.94
N PHE A 32 19.84 -19.18 -12.52
CA PHE A 32 19.59 -20.59 -12.85
C PHE A 32 19.56 -20.83 -14.36
N HIS A 33 18.91 -19.93 -15.10
CA HIS A 33 18.69 -20.08 -16.54
C HIS A 33 19.68 -19.26 -17.40
N TYR A 34 20.78 -18.78 -16.80
CA TYR A 34 21.68 -17.81 -17.45
C TYR A 34 22.27 -18.30 -18.77
N GLU A 35 22.81 -19.53 -18.80
CA GLU A 35 23.45 -20.09 -20.00
C GLU A 35 22.43 -20.26 -21.15
N ALA A 36 21.25 -20.80 -20.87
CA ALA A 36 20.18 -20.95 -21.86
C ALA A 36 19.68 -19.59 -22.39
N ILE A 37 19.60 -18.57 -21.54
CA ILE A 37 19.26 -17.20 -21.96
C ILE A 37 20.39 -16.59 -22.80
N HIS A 38 21.65 -16.88 -22.47
CA HIS A 38 22.82 -16.40 -23.21
C HIS A 38 22.90 -17.01 -24.61
N GLU A 39 22.44 -18.26 -24.77
CA GLU A 39 22.51 -19.02 -26.02
C GLU A 39 21.27 -18.89 -26.92
N ASP A 40 20.18 -18.22 -26.48
CA ASP A 40 18.95 -18.09 -27.27
C ASP A 40 19.15 -17.22 -28.53
N PRO A 41 19.10 -17.76 -29.76
CA PRO A 41 19.39 -17.04 -30.99
C PRO A 41 18.32 -16.00 -31.39
N ARG A 42 17.18 -15.93 -30.69
CA ARG A 42 16.20 -14.82 -30.81
C ARG A 42 16.72 -13.54 -30.14
N LEU A 43 17.67 -13.68 -29.23
CA LEU A 43 18.56 -12.65 -28.74
C LEU A 43 19.80 -12.76 -29.64
N ASP A 44 20.18 -11.71 -30.36
CA ASP A 44 21.22 -11.78 -31.42
C ASP A 44 22.49 -12.51 -30.92
N ALA A 45 22.85 -13.61 -31.59
CA ALA A 45 23.96 -14.49 -31.22
C ALA A 45 25.34 -13.81 -31.22
N ASN A 46 25.45 -12.58 -31.76
CA ASN A 46 26.67 -11.78 -31.69
C ASN A 46 26.71 -10.82 -30.48
N TYR A 47 25.66 -10.80 -29.65
CA TYR A 47 25.50 -9.88 -28.54
C TYR A 47 25.35 -10.63 -27.21
N HIS A 48 26.38 -10.56 -26.37
CA HIS A 48 26.34 -11.08 -25.01
C HIS A 48 25.13 -10.52 -24.22
N PHE A 49 24.59 -11.25 -23.25
CA PHE A 49 23.55 -10.77 -22.29
C PHE A 49 23.92 -9.43 -21.59
N MET A 50 25.20 -9.07 -21.61
CA MET A 50 25.76 -7.78 -21.16
C MET A 50 25.70 -6.64 -22.21
N ASP A 51 25.29 -6.89 -23.44
CA ASP A 51 24.94 -5.82 -24.37
C ASP A 51 23.65 -5.15 -23.90
N GLN A 52 23.71 -3.83 -23.83
CA GLN A 52 22.74 -3.03 -23.11
C GLN A 52 21.36 -3.07 -23.77
N HIS A 53 21.19 -3.55 -25.00
CA HIS A 53 19.88 -3.61 -25.63
C HIS A 53 19.15 -4.93 -25.36
N ALA A 54 19.73 -6.09 -25.69
CA ALA A 54 19.07 -7.39 -25.56
C ALA A 54 18.76 -7.74 -24.09
N GLY A 55 19.73 -7.57 -23.19
CA GLY A 55 19.51 -7.79 -21.75
C GLY A 55 18.50 -6.82 -21.14
N ARG A 56 18.41 -5.57 -21.63
CA ARG A 56 17.37 -4.63 -21.17
C ARG A 56 15.99 -5.03 -21.63
N THR A 57 15.84 -5.46 -22.89
CA THR A 57 14.56 -5.95 -23.42
C THR A 57 14.06 -7.14 -22.61
N TYR A 58 14.94 -8.12 -22.33
CA TYR A 58 14.58 -9.28 -21.52
C TYR A 58 14.10 -8.88 -20.11
N VAL A 59 14.83 -7.99 -19.44
CA VAL A 59 14.46 -7.51 -18.10
C VAL A 59 13.17 -6.69 -18.12
N GLU A 60 12.90 -5.92 -19.18
CA GLU A 60 11.63 -5.22 -19.36
C GLU A 60 10.45 -6.17 -19.55
N ASP A 61 10.63 -7.22 -20.35
CA ASP A 61 9.58 -8.21 -20.59
C ASP A 61 9.33 -9.06 -19.34
N LEU A 62 10.38 -9.38 -18.57
CA LEU A 62 10.26 -10.01 -17.26
C LEU A 62 9.46 -9.10 -16.30
N TRP A 63 9.83 -7.81 -16.23
CA TRP A 63 9.10 -6.84 -15.44
C TRP A 63 7.62 -6.77 -15.84
N LYS A 64 7.32 -6.74 -17.15
CA LYS A 64 5.93 -6.76 -17.66
C LYS A 64 5.21 -8.05 -17.24
N GLY A 65 5.85 -9.22 -17.39
CA GLY A 65 5.27 -10.50 -16.99
C GLY A 65 4.84 -10.51 -15.53
N LEU A 66 5.66 -9.93 -14.64
CA LEU A 66 5.39 -9.83 -13.20
C LEU A 66 4.33 -8.76 -12.85
N ASN A 67 4.34 -7.62 -13.54
CA ASN A 67 3.69 -6.38 -13.06
C ASN A 67 2.58 -5.80 -13.95
N SER A 68 2.27 -6.40 -15.11
CA SER A 68 1.30 -5.82 -16.06
C SER A 68 -0.12 -5.65 -15.50
N GLU A 69 -0.50 -6.48 -14.52
CA GLU A 69 -1.78 -6.39 -13.81
C GLU A 69 -1.54 -6.04 -12.33
N PRO A 70 -1.54 -4.74 -11.96
CA PRO A 70 -1.36 -4.29 -10.57
C PRO A 70 -2.32 -4.90 -9.55
N THR A 71 -3.51 -5.30 -9.99
CA THR A 71 -4.54 -5.96 -9.17
C THR A 71 -4.37 -7.47 -9.10
N ALA A 72 -3.41 -8.06 -9.83
CA ALA A 72 -3.17 -9.50 -9.90
C ALA A 72 -1.71 -9.81 -10.30
N LEU A 73 -0.77 -9.33 -9.49
CA LEU A 73 0.67 -9.50 -9.73
C LEU A 73 1.04 -10.98 -9.89
N LYS A 74 2.04 -11.24 -10.74
CA LYS A 74 2.53 -12.58 -11.02
C LYS A 74 3.86 -12.82 -10.31
N THR A 75 4.08 -14.07 -9.94
CA THR A 75 5.37 -14.58 -9.46
C THR A 75 6.19 -15.11 -10.64
N ILE A 76 7.47 -15.40 -10.43
CA ILE A 76 8.28 -16.06 -11.46
C ILE A 76 7.73 -17.45 -11.82
N LYS A 77 7.12 -18.15 -10.85
CA LYS A 77 6.41 -19.43 -11.05
C LYS A 77 5.24 -19.33 -12.01
N ASP A 78 4.45 -18.26 -11.93
CA ASP A 78 3.37 -18.02 -12.88
C ASP A 78 3.86 -17.84 -14.33
N LEU A 79 5.12 -17.44 -14.51
CA LEU A 79 5.74 -17.23 -15.82
C LEU A 79 6.36 -18.54 -16.32
N TYR A 80 7.23 -19.18 -15.53
CA TYR A 80 7.98 -20.35 -15.99
C TYR A 80 7.13 -21.60 -16.21
N THR A 81 5.98 -21.71 -15.54
CA THR A 81 5.07 -22.87 -15.70
C THR A 81 4.22 -22.77 -16.96
N LYS A 82 4.14 -21.59 -17.60
CA LYS A 82 3.33 -21.37 -18.80
C LYS A 82 4.15 -21.56 -20.07
N LYS A 83 3.83 -22.63 -20.81
CA LYS A 83 4.47 -22.98 -22.11
C LYS A 83 4.45 -21.89 -23.19
N THR A 84 3.62 -20.86 -23.04
CA THR A 84 3.45 -19.79 -24.03
C THR A 84 4.30 -18.55 -23.74
N THR A 85 5.10 -18.56 -22.68
CA THR A 85 5.95 -17.41 -22.31
C THR A 85 7.40 -17.67 -22.71
N THR A 86 8.17 -16.60 -22.92
CA THR A 86 9.63 -16.67 -23.14
C THR A 86 10.40 -17.15 -21.90
N PHE A 87 9.73 -17.24 -20.74
CA PHE A 87 10.31 -17.64 -19.46
C PHE A 87 10.05 -19.12 -19.11
N SER A 88 9.40 -19.87 -20.00
CA SER A 88 8.98 -21.24 -19.72
C SER A 88 10.16 -22.16 -19.44
N LEU A 89 10.07 -22.96 -18.38
CA LEU A 89 10.99 -24.06 -18.10
C LEU A 89 10.36 -25.40 -18.51
N SER A 90 11.17 -26.37 -18.91
CA SER A 90 10.75 -27.77 -19.03
C SER A 90 10.35 -28.35 -17.67
N LYS A 91 9.68 -29.51 -17.63
CA LYS A 91 9.26 -30.10 -16.35
C LYS A 91 10.44 -30.40 -15.43
N ASP A 92 11.51 -30.94 -15.99
CA ASP A 92 12.71 -31.31 -15.24
C ASP A 92 13.40 -30.06 -14.67
N GLU A 93 13.52 -28.99 -15.47
CA GLU A 93 14.05 -27.70 -15.01
C GLU A 93 13.14 -27.03 -13.96
N GLN A 94 11.82 -27.23 -14.02
CA GLN A 94 10.90 -26.74 -12.99
C GLN A 94 11.15 -27.42 -11.66
N GLU A 95 11.32 -28.75 -11.65
CA GLU A 95 11.62 -29.51 -10.44
C GLU A 95 12.97 -29.08 -9.83
N GLU A 96 14.00 -28.93 -10.66
CA GLU A 96 15.33 -28.46 -10.25
C GLU A 96 15.29 -27.04 -9.69
N PHE A 97 14.58 -26.11 -10.36
CA PHE A 97 14.46 -24.73 -9.89
C PHE A 97 13.65 -24.64 -8.59
N GLU A 98 12.60 -25.45 -8.44
CA GLU A 98 11.82 -25.49 -7.19
C GLU A 98 12.63 -26.06 -6.03
N GLU A 99 13.47 -27.07 -6.27
CA GLU A 99 14.42 -27.57 -5.27
C GLU A 99 15.44 -26.49 -4.88
N LEU A 100 16.01 -25.78 -5.85
CA LEU A 100 16.92 -24.67 -5.61
C LEU A 100 16.25 -23.56 -4.77
N MET A 101 14.99 -23.20 -5.08
CA MET A 101 14.24 -22.22 -4.29
C MET A 101 14.02 -22.69 -2.85
N GLU A 102 13.73 -23.98 -2.63
CA GLU A 102 13.56 -24.52 -1.27
C GLU A 102 14.86 -24.50 -0.48
N GLN A 103 15.96 -25.00 -1.07
CA GLN A 103 17.28 -24.98 -0.45
C GLN A 103 17.72 -23.55 -0.12
N SER A 104 17.43 -22.59 -1.01
CA SER A 104 17.80 -21.19 -0.83
C SER A 104 17.18 -20.51 0.40
N LYS A 105 16.11 -21.07 0.97
CA LYS A 105 15.53 -20.57 2.23
C LYS A 105 16.44 -20.80 3.43
N GLU A 106 17.23 -21.87 3.40
CA GLU A 106 18.14 -22.23 4.49
C GLU A 106 19.54 -21.64 4.29
N ILE A 107 20.08 -21.73 3.08
CA ILE A 107 21.46 -21.33 2.77
C ILE A 107 21.59 -19.91 2.23
N GLY A 108 20.47 -19.24 1.95
CA GLY A 108 20.40 -17.91 1.33
C GLY A 108 20.32 -17.95 -0.19
N LYS A 109 19.60 -16.99 -0.76
CA LYS A 109 19.31 -16.92 -2.22
C LYS A 109 20.52 -16.67 -3.10
N PHE A 110 21.57 -16.07 -2.54
CA PHE A 110 22.80 -15.77 -3.25
C PHE A 110 24.00 -16.34 -2.48
N ALA A 111 23.88 -17.61 -2.06
CA ALA A 111 24.83 -18.31 -1.20
C ALA A 111 26.31 -18.14 -1.61
N SER A 112 26.61 -18.07 -2.91
CA SER A 112 27.96 -17.94 -3.45
C SER A 112 28.64 -16.58 -3.19
N ILE A 113 27.89 -15.56 -2.80
CA ILE A 113 28.39 -14.20 -2.56
C ILE A 113 28.07 -13.69 -1.16
N LEU A 114 27.59 -14.54 -0.25
CA LEU A 114 27.36 -14.16 1.13
C LEU A 114 28.69 -13.81 1.80
N GLU A 115 28.78 -12.63 2.39
CA GLU A 115 30.00 -12.14 3.06
C GLU A 115 29.71 -11.20 4.24
N LEU A 116 28.42 -10.96 4.56
CA LEU A 116 28.00 -10.08 5.64
C LEU A 116 27.24 -10.86 6.71
N GLU A 117 27.71 -10.75 7.95
CA GLU A 117 27.02 -11.28 9.13
C GLU A 117 25.91 -10.35 9.62
N ASN A 118 25.06 -10.88 10.51
CA ASN A 118 23.94 -10.15 11.08
C ASN A 118 24.45 -8.90 11.86
N PRO A 119 24.04 -7.67 11.49
CA PRO A 119 24.53 -6.45 12.13
C PRO A 119 23.89 -6.17 13.49
N PHE A 120 22.90 -6.95 13.92
CA PHE A 120 22.11 -6.69 15.14
C PHE A 120 22.28 -7.75 16.20
N TYR A 121 22.43 -9.01 15.82
CA TYR A 121 22.51 -10.14 16.73
C TYR A 121 23.80 -10.92 16.49
N SER A 122 24.39 -11.43 17.56
CA SER A 122 25.52 -12.35 17.48
C SER A 122 25.04 -13.76 17.15
N ASP A 123 25.91 -14.58 16.56
CA ASP A 123 25.57 -15.92 16.03
C ASP A 123 25.07 -16.90 17.10
N ASP A 124 25.27 -16.61 18.38
CA ASP A 124 24.74 -17.39 19.51
C ASP A 124 23.27 -17.08 19.83
N GLN A 125 22.70 -16.06 19.20
CA GLN A 125 21.31 -15.63 19.38
C GLN A 125 20.42 -16.23 18.27
N SER A 126 19.30 -16.82 18.65
CA SER A 126 18.33 -17.40 17.69
C SER A 126 17.82 -16.39 16.66
N GLU A 127 17.76 -15.11 17.04
CA GLU A 127 17.33 -14.00 16.21
C GLU A 127 18.34 -13.68 15.08
N ALA A 128 19.58 -14.16 15.16
CA ALA A 128 20.56 -14.03 14.11
C ALA A 128 20.19 -14.82 12.85
N GLU A 129 19.43 -15.92 13.01
CA GLU A 129 18.95 -16.78 11.93
C GLU A 129 17.68 -16.23 11.24
N GLU A 130 17.01 -15.26 11.85
CA GLU A 130 15.80 -14.66 11.28
C GLU A 130 16.16 -13.67 10.14
N PRO A 131 15.32 -13.58 9.08
CA PRO A 131 15.58 -12.68 7.97
C PRO A 131 15.66 -11.21 8.39
N LEU A 132 16.72 -10.51 7.96
CA LEU A 132 16.83 -9.06 8.19
C LEU A 132 15.76 -8.30 7.41
N THR A 133 14.97 -7.50 8.12
CA THR A 133 13.86 -6.77 7.51
C THR A 133 14.37 -5.46 6.87
N ILE A 134 14.30 -5.36 5.54
CA ILE A 134 14.66 -4.17 4.77
C ILE A 134 13.42 -3.27 4.58
N LYS A 135 13.43 -2.12 5.25
CA LYS A 135 12.38 -1.10 5.20
C LYS A 135 12.49 -0.15 4.01
N LYS A 136 13.72 0.15 3.58
CA LYS A 136 14.00 0.92 2.37
C LYS A 136 15.12 0.23 1.60
N ARG A 137 14.86 -0.16 0.36
CA ARG A 137 15.83 -0.88 -0.46
C ARG A 137 16.84 0.07 -1.12
N PHE A 138 18.06 -0.41 -1.33
CA PHE A 138 19.02 0.18 -2.26
C PHE A 138 18.43 0.22 -3.68
N GLY A 139 18.69 1.29 -4.46
CA GLY A 139 18.19 1.42 -5.83
C GLY A 139 17.38 2.69 -6.09
N TYR A 140 16.63 2.71 -7.19
CA TYR A 140 15.91 3.92 -7.62
C TYR A 140 14.73 4.23 -6.69
N VAL A 141 14.72 5.44 -6.13
CA VAL A 141 13.64 5.98 -5.27
C VAL A 141 12.72 6.93 -6.02
N GLN A 142 13.20 7.50 -7.14
CA GLN A 142 12.43 8.26 -8.12
C GLN A 142 12.88 7.85 -9.53
N LYS A 143 12.23 8.36 -10.58
CA LYS A 143 12.53 7.98 -11.98
C LYS A 143 14.01 8.14 -12.35
N ASP A 144 14.62 9.21 -11.85
CA ASP A 144 16.01 9.59 -12.17
C ASP A 144 16.89 9.76 -10.91
N LYS A 145 16.40 9.32 -9.74
CA LYS A 145 17.15 9.41 -8.47
C LYS A 145 17.31 8.04 -7.83
N ARG A 146 18.57 7.67 -7.59
CA ARG A 146 18.97 6.45 -6.87
C ARG A 146 19.33 6.77 -5.41
N SER A 147 18.98 5.86 -4.52
CA SER A 147 19.51 5.74 -3.16
C SER A 147 20.64 4.73 -3.15
N ASP A 148 21.79 5.14 -2.62
CA ASP A 148 22.95 4.27 -2.42
C ASP A 148 22.94 3.59 -1.03
N THR A 149 21.87 3.78 -0.27
CA THR A 149 21.69 3.25 1.09
C THR A 149 20.49 2.30 1.18
N THR A 150 20.55 1.39 2.14
CA THR A 150 19.46 0.53 2.61
C THR A 150 19.10 0.91 4.05
N THR A 151 17.82 0.85 4.43
CA THR A 151 17.39 0.98 5.83
C THR A 151 16.85 -0.34 6.34
N LEU A 152 17.48 -0.88 7.38
CA LEU A 152 17.03 -2.06 8.10
C LEU A 152 16.05 -1.68 9.20
N ASP A 153 14.96 -2.44 9.37
CA ASP A 153 13.95 -2.21 10.42
C ASP A 153 14.44 -2.78 11.75
N ILE A 154 14.65 -1.88 12.71
CA ILE A 154 15.08 -2.22 14.07
C ILE A 154 14.62 -1.10 15.01
N LYS A 155 14.05 -1.44 16.16
CA LYS A 155 13.49 -0.48 17.12
C LYS A 155 14.40 -0.29 18.33
N GLY A 156 14.32 0.88 18.94
CA GLY A 156 15.07 1.20 20.16
C GLY A 156 16.57 1.36 19.93
N HIS A 157 17.32 1.41 21.02
CA HIS A 157 18.79 1.52 21.04
C HIS A 157 19.43 0.13 21.05
N HIS A 158 19.38 -0.53 19.90
CA HIS A 158 19.89 -1.88 19.69
C HIS A 158 21.41 -1.87 19.47
N PRO A 159 22.17 -2.86 19.98
CA PRO A 159 23.56 -3.07 19.59
C PRO A 159 23.74 -3.17 18.08
N LEU A 160 24.86 -2.63 17.60
CA LEU A 160 25.37 -2.79 16.23
C LEU A 160 26.67 -3.57 16.25
N TYR A 161 26.76 -4.63 15.46
CA TYR A 161 27.93 -5.47 15.30
C TYR A 161 28.54 -5.31 13.91
N ALA A 162 29.85 -5.50 13.80
CA ALA A 162 30.60 -5.42 12.55
C ALA A 162 30.19 -6.60 11.64
N PRO A 163 29.61 -6.36 10.45
CA PRO A 163 29.20 -7.46 9.56
C PRO A 163 30.38 -8.16 8.88
N LEU A 164 31.56 -7.55 8.93
CA LEU A 164 32.80 -8.03 8.33
C LEU A 164 34.00 -7.50 9.13
N SER A 165 35.13 -8.22 9.11
CA SER A 165 36.39 -7.76 9.70
C SER A 165 37.04 -6.68 8.84
N GLY A 166 37.67 -5.68 9.46
CA GLY A 166 38.44 -4.69 8.72
C GLY A 166 38.75 -3.43 9.52
N LYS A 167 39.29 -2.44 8.80
CA LYS A 167 39.72 -1.19 9.40
C LYS A 167 38.55 -0.22 9.50
N VAL A 168 38.35 0.33 10.69
CA VAL A 168 37.28 1.27 10.98
C VAL A 168 37.70 2.69 10.61
N THR A 169 36.79 3.41 9.94
CA THR A 169 36.80 4.88 9.86
C THR A 169 35.60 5.43 10.61
N VAL A 170 35.83 6.37 11.53
CA VAL A 170 34.76 7.05 12.28
C VAL A 170 34.73 8.52 11.89
N LYS A 171 33.61 8.97 11.33
CA LYS A 171 33.40 10.37 10.97
C LYS A 171 31.99 10.81 11.38
N ASP A 172 31.93 11.79 12.28
CA ASP A 172 30.69 12.21 12.92
C ASP A 172 29.99 10.99 13.56
N ASN A 173 28.72 10.75 13.24
CA ASN A 173 27.97 9.57 13.68
C ASN A 173 27.98 8.44 12.61
N THR A 174 28.95 8.45 11.70
CA THR A 174 29.08 7.43 10.65
C THR A 174 30.28 6.54 10.95
N VAL A 175 30.06 5.23 10.88
CA VAL A 175 31.12 4.23 11.08
C VAL A 175 31.22 3.36 9.84
N THR A 176 32.40 3.31 9.23
CA THR A 176 32.68 2.45 8.07
C THR A 176 33.72 1.40 8.45
N VAL A 177 33.46 0.13 8.13
CA VAL A 177 34.44 -0.96 8.19
C VAL A 177 34.91 -1.26 6.77
N GLU A 178 36.21 -1.16 6.52
CA GLU A 178 36.83 -1.26 5.20
C GLU A 178 37.83 -2.42 5.12
N THR A 179 37.73 -3.20 4.05
CA THR A 179 38.71 -4.19 3.57
C THR A 179 39.36 -3.68 2.29
N PRO A 180 40.35 -4.39 1.70
CA PRO A 180 40.91 -3.99 0.41
C PRO A 180 39.89 -3.88 -0.73
N ASP A 181 38.77 -4.60 -0.65
CA ASP A 181 37.77 -4.75 -1.72
C ASP A 181 36.31 -4.45 -1.29
N ALA A 182 36.04 -4.16 -0.01
CA ALA A 182 34.70 -3.89 0.51
C ALA A 182 34.64 -2.74 1.51
N LYS A 183 33.51 -2.03 1.56
CA LYS A 183 33.19 -1.02 2.58
C LYS A 183 31.77 -1.22 3.08
N PHE A 184 31.62 -1.45 4.37
CA PHE A 184 30.31 -1.46 5.03
C PHE A 184 30.18 -0.24 5.93
N THR A 185 29.14 0.58 5.71
CA THR A 185 28.93 1.84 6.43
C THR A 185 27.63 1.80 7.21
N PHE A 186 27.69 2.12 8.51
CA PHE A 186 26.55 2.48 9.34
C PHE A 186 26.44 4.01 9.45
N TYR A 187 25.24 4.54 9.22
CA TYR A 187 24.94 5.96 9.41
C TYR A 187 24.17 6.20 10.72
N ASP A 188 24.29 7.40 11.28
CA ASP A 188 23.60 7.82 12.51
C ASP A 188 23.76 6.86 13.70
N VAL A 189 24.97 6.32 13.87
CA VAL A 189 25.34 5.45 14.99
C VAL A 189 25.37 6.26 16.29
N SER A 190 24.72 5.74 17.31
CA SER A 190 24.80 6.23 18.69
C SER A 190 25.76 5.38 19.51
N GLU A 191 26.30 5.94 20.60
CA GLU A 191 27.21 5.22 21.52
C GLU A 191 28.34 4.45 20.80
N ILE A 192 29.03 5.10 19.85
CA ILE A 192 30.13 4.48 19.09
C ILE A 192 31.19 3.95 20.06
N ARG A 193 31.57 2.68 19.91
CA ARG A 193 32.51 1.95 20.79
C ARG A 193 33.89 1.73 20.18
N VAL A 194 34.03 2.01 18.89
CA VAL A 194 35.27 1.83 18.11
C VAL A 194 35.94 3.17 17.83
N LYS A 195 37.25 3.15 17.63
CA LYS A 195 38.05 4.34 17.31
C LYS A 195 38.39 4.42 15.83
N ASP A 196 38.59 5.63 15.33
CA ASP A 196 39.10 5.83 13.97
C ASP A 196 40.46 5.13 13.79
N GLY A 197 40.59 4.36 12.71
CA GLY A 197 41.76 3.56 12.39
C GLY A 197 41.88 2.22 13.13
N GLN A 198 40.94 1.86 14.01
CA GLN A 198 40.93 0.57 14.72
C GLN A 198 40.65 -0.59 13.77
N GLU A 199 41.36 -1.71 13.92
CA GLU A 199 40.97 -2.99 13.30
C GLU A 199 39.90 -3.68 14.16
N VAL A 200 38.84 -4.17 13.53
CA VAL A 200 37.77 -4.94 14.18
C VAL A 200 37.58 -6.28 13.50
N GLU A 201 37.20 -7.29 14.28
CA GLU A 201 36.76 -8.58 13.75
C GLU A 201 35.24 -8.57 13.51
N THR A 202 34.76 -9.39 12.57
CA THR A 202 33.33 -9.69 12.40
C THR A 202 32.69 -10.02 13.76
N GLY A 203 31.49 -9.49 14.00
CA GLY A 203 30.78 -9.64 15.28
C GLY A 203 31.24 -8.69 16.38
N SER A 204 32.30 -7.88 16.17
CA SER A 204 32.71 -6.86 17.14
C SER A 204 31.64 -5.78 17.31
N GLN A 205 31.30 -5.40 18.54
CA GLN A 205 30.30 -4.36 18.77
C GLN A 205 30.85 -2.97 18.37
N ILE A 206 30.19 -2.35 17.40
CA ILE A 206 30.53 -1.04 16.83
C ILE A 206 29.88 0.10 17.61
N GLY A 207 28.64 -0.07 18.06
CA GLY A 207 27.86 0.97 18.72
C GLY A 207 26.42 0.53 18.95
N LYS A 208 25.48 1.48 18.82
CA LYS A 208 24.05 1.24 18.89
C LYS A 208 23.26 2.05 17.87
N THR A 209 22.09 1.58 17.50
CA THR A 209 21.10 2.33 16.72
C THR A 209 20.60 3.57 17.49
N ASN A 210 20.24 4.64 16.77
CA ASN A 210 19.82 5.91 17.37
C ASN A 210 18.38 5.92 17.95
N GLY A 211 17.64 4.81 17.89
CA GLY A 211 16.27 4.71 18.41
C GLY A 211 15.15 5.17 17.45
N ALA A 212 15.46 5.71 16.27
CA ALA A 212 14.48 6.30 15.35
C ALA A 212 13.65 5.28 14.51
N GLY A 213 13.69 3.99 14.85
CA GLY A 213 12.92 2.94 14.16
C GLY A 213 13.49 2.54 12.80
N GLY A 214 14.83 2.47 12.71
CA GLY A 214 15.59 1.88 11.61
C GLY A 214 17.08 2.19 11.69
N GLN A 215 17.91 1.37 11.04
CA GLN A 215 19.34 1.58 10.88
C GLN A 215 19.69 1.73 9.40
N THR A 216 20.23 2.89 9.00
CA THR A 216 20.66 3.13 7.62
C THR A 216 22.07 2.62 7.42
N ILE A 217 22.28 1.89 6.32
CA ILE A 217 23.54 1.29 5.94
C ILE A 217 23.86 1.52 4.45
N ALA A 218 25.13 1.42 4.08
CA ALA A 218 25.56 1.29 2.68
C ALA A 218 26.62 0.20 2.56
N TYR A 219 26.69 -0.44 1.39
CA TYR A 219 27.72 -1.41 1.07
C TYR A 219 28.34 -1.08 -0.28
N GLN A 220 29.68 -1.10 -0.34
CA GLN A 220 30.43 -0.87 -1.57
C GLN A 220 31.40 -2.01 -1.82
N LYS A 221 31.57 -2.38 -3.09
CA LYS A 221 32.62 -3.29 -3.55
C LYS A 221 33.55 -2.56 -4.50
N LYS A 222 34.84 -2.90 -4.42
CA LYS A 222 35.84 -2.44 -5.36
C LYS A 222 35.81 -3.37 -6.57
N LEU A 223 35.46 -2.84 -7.73
CA LEU A 223 35.29 -3.63 -8.96
C LEU A 223 36.16 -3.07 -10.07
N SER A 224 36.71 -3.96 -10.90
CA SER A 224 37.38 -3.59 -12.14
C SER A 224 36.34 -3.37 -13.24
N TYR A 225 36.46 -2.27 -13.98
CA TYR A 225 35.58 -1.93 -15.08
C TYR A 225 36.37 -1.27 -16.22
N THR A 226 35.98 -1.60 -17.45
CA THR A 226 36.52 -1.00 -18.66
C THR A 226 35.52 0.04 -19.20
N PRO A 227 35.86 1.34 -19.27
CA PRO A 227 35.00 2.34 -19.85
C PRO A 227 34.58 2.02 -21.29
N LYS A 228 33.32 2.32 -21.64
CA LYS A 228 32.88 2.19 -23.02
C LYS A 228 33.64 3.20 -23.88
N SER A 229 34.34 2.70 -24.89
CA SER A 229 34.92 3.53 -25.93
C SER A 229 33.81 4.28 -26.67
N THR A 230 33.84 5.60 -26.62
CA THR A 230 32.93 6.47 -27.41
C THR A 230 33.60 7.02 -28.67
N LEU A 231 34.86 6.64 -28.91
CA LEU A 231 35.71 7.14 -29.99
C LEU A 231 36.40 5.95 -30.66
N THR A 232 36.33 5.88 -31.99
CA THR A 232 36.77 4.72 -32.78
C THR A 232 38.24 4.30 -32.60
N ASN A 233 39.07 5.12 -31.93
CA ASN A 233 40.50 4.88 -31.72
C ASN A 233 40.93 4.98 -30.24
N TRP A 234 40.02 4.79 -29.28
CA TRP A 234 40.36 4.81 -27.86
C TRP A 234 39.89 3.52 -27.17
N ASN A 235 40.82 2.67 -26.76
CA ASN A 235 40.53 1.52 -25.90
C ASN A 235 41.00 1.87 -24.48
N PRO A 236 40.11 2.32 -23.60
CA PRO A 236 40.49 2.60 -22.22
C PRO A 236 40.91 1.31 -21.52
N GLU A 237 41.98 1.39 -20.74
CA GLU A 237 42.40 0.29 -19.87
C GLU A 237 41.35 0.04 -18.77
N PRO A 238 41.19 -1.20 -18.31
CA PRO A 238 40.40 -1.51 -17.13
C PRO A 238 40.91 -0.69 -15.93
N ARG A 239 39.99 -0.15 -15.14
CA ARG A 239 40.30 0.56 -13.90
C ARG A 239 39.44 0.07 -12.76
N GLU A 240 40.00 0.09 -11.56
CA GLU A 240 39.26 -0.21 -10.34
C GLU A 240 38.57 1.04 -9.81
N ASP A 241 37.32 0.89 -9.38
CA ASP A 241 36.56 1.95 -8.71
C ASP A 241 35.64 1.34 -7.63
N TRP A 242 35.15 2.19 -6.73
CA TRP A 242 34.22 1.80 -5.67
C TRP A 242 32.78 1.94 -6.14
N PHE A 243 32.03 0.85 -6.09
CA PHE A 243 30.62 0.83 -6.51
C PHE A 243 29.72 0.48 -5.32
N TYR A 244 28.68 1.29 -5.10
CA TYR A 244 27.60 0.90 -4.20
C TYR A 244 26.83 -0.28 -4.78
N VAL A 245 26.58 -1.26 -3.94
CA VAL A 245 25.86 -2.50 -4.26
C VAL A 245 24.70 -2.70 -3.29
N ASN A 246 23.77 -3.60 -3.63
CA ASN A 246 22.68 -3.93 -2.73
C ASN A 246 23.19 -4.82 -1.58
N PRO A 247 23.25 -4.35 -0.32
CA PRO A 247 23.72 -5.19 0.79
C PRO A 247 22.86 -6.43 1.00
N GLY A 248 21.58 -6.41 0.59
CA GLY A 248 20.70 -7.57 0.73
C GLY A 248 21.10 -8.80 -0.10
N PHE A 249 22.02 -8.67 -1.06
CA PHE A 249 22.59 -9.83 -1.75
C PHE A 249 23.65 -10.57 -0.94
N TYR A 250 24.22 -9.91 0.07
CA TYR A 250 25.41 -10.37 0.77
C TYR A 250 25.10 -10.84 2.21
N PHE A 251 23.88 -10.58 2.69
CA PHE A 251 23.34 -11.15 3.93
C PHE A 251 22.68 -12.51 3.64
N LYS A 252 22.79 -13.45 4.59
CA LYS A 252 22.22 -14.79 4.50
C LYS A 252 20.74 -14.79 4.14
N SER A 253 19.94 -13.98 4.84
CA SER A 253 18.49 -13.91 4.62
C SER A 253 17.97 -12.50 4.88
N VAL A 254 17.13 -12.01 3.96
CA VAL A 254 16.49 -10.70 4.06
C VAL A 254 15.02 -10.78 3.67
N LYS A 255 14.22 -9.82 4.15
CA LYS A 255 12.83 -9.64 3.75
C LYS A 255 12.57 -8.17 3.43
N TYR A 256 12.03 -7.88 2.26
CA TYR A 256 11.69 -6.52 1.85
C TYR A 256 10.28 -6.14 2.33
N VAL A 257 10.14 -4.96 2.95
CA VAL A 257 8.84 -4.42 3.38
C VAL A 257 8.17 -3.59 2.27
N GLU A 258 8.98 -2.89 1.46
CA GLU A 258 8.46 -2.20 0.31
C GLU A 258 7.98 -3.23 -0.72
N GLU A 259 6.71 -3.20 -1.10
CA GLU A 259 6.11 -4.09 -2.09
C GLU A 259 5.16 -3.33 -2.99
N THR A 260 4.90 -3.84 -4.19
CA THR A 260 4.01 -3.16 -5.16
C THR A 260 2.63 -2.97 -4.54
N TYR A 261 2.10 -1.75 -4.61
CA TYR A 261 0.79 -1.43 -4.07
C TYR A 261 0.03 -0.45 -4.97
N LEU A 262 -1.31 -0.54 -4.93
CA LEU A 262 -2.18 0.40 -5.62
C LEU A 262 -2.27 1.70 -4.80
N LYS A 263 -1.86 2.82 -5.39
CA LYS A 263 -2.06 4.15 -4.81
C LYS A 263 -3.54 4.53 -4.82
N SER A 264 -4.25 4.20 -5.91
CA SER A 264 -5.68 4.44 -6.07
C SER A 264 -6.47 3.14 -6.08
N ILE A 265 -7.32 2.94 -5.07
CA ILE A 265 -8.28 1.85 -5.05
C ILE A 265 -9.65 2.49 -5.30
N ASN A 266 -10.27 2.17 -6.43
CA ASN A 266 -11.66 2.53 -6.67
C ASN A 266 -12.53 1.55 -5.87
N VAL A 267 -12.72 1.86 -4.58
CA VAL A 267 -13.66 1.12 -3.73
C VAL A 267 -15.06 1.59 -4.07
N ASP A 268 -15.93 0.67 -4.47
CA ASP A 268 -17.34 0.97 -4.68
C ASP A 268 -17.95 1.67 -3.45
N SER A 269 -18.82 2.65 -3.69
CA SER A 269 -19.36 3.53 -2.65
C SER A 269 -20.12 2.79 -1.54
N ASP A 270 -20.76 1.66 -1.85
CA ASP A 270 -21.45 0.83 -0.86
C ASP A 270 -20.45 0.08 0.02
N LYS A 271 -19.41 -0.51 -0.60
CA LYS A 271 -18.35 -1.21 0.13
C LYS A 271 -17.57 -0.26 1.05
N ALA A 272 -17.29 0.95 0.58
CA ALA A 272 -16.66 2.01 1.38
C ALA A 272 -17.48 2.37 2.64
N LYS A 273 -18.81 2.52 2.50
CA LYS A 273 -19.72 2.79 3.63
C LYS A 273 -19.68 1.67 4.67
N LYS A 274 -19.71 0.40 4.22
CA LYS A 274 -19.63 -0.77 5.11
C LYS A 274 -18.30 -0.80 5.86
N VAL A 275 -17.18 -0.59 5.17
CA VAL A 275 -15.85 -0.56 5.79
C VAL A 275 -15.73 0.59 6.81
N HIS A 276 -16.27 1.76 6.50
CA HIS A 276 -16.31 2.88 7.45
C HIS A 276 -17.15 2.53 8.70
N PHE A 277 -18.32 1.91 8.50
CA PHE A 277 -19.15 1.43 9.59
C PHE A 277 -18.41 0.40 10.46
N ILE A 278 -17.81 -0.62 9.84
CA ILE A 278 -17.03 -1.67 10.51
C ILE A 278 -15.92 -1.05 11.37
N ARG A 279 -15.12 -0.15 10.79
CA ARG A 279 -14.04 0.54 11.51
C ARG A 279 -14.55 1.28 12.74
N ASN A 280 -15.61 2.08 12.58
CA ASN A 280 -16.15 2.87 13.67
C ASN A 280 -16.74 1.99 14.78
N TYR A 281 -17.49 0.96 14.40
CA TYR A 281 -18.07 0.00 15.34
C TYR A 281 -16.99 -0.70 16.15
N LEU A 282 -16.02 -1.34 15.49
CA LEU A 282 -14.95 -2.08 16.15
C LEU A 282 -14.05 -1.17 16.99
N SER A 283 -13.74 0.04 16.52
CA SER A 283 -13.00 1.02 17.32
C SER A 283 -13.73 1.38 18.60
N LYS A 284 -15.05 1.63 18.52
CA LYS A 284 -15.87 1.97 19.69
C LYS A 284 -15.94 0.81 20.69
N GLU A 285 -16.10 -0.42 20.21
CA GLU A 285 -16.15 -1.60 21.08
C GLU A 285 -14.80 -1.86 21.78
N LEU A 286 -13.68 -1.77 21.05
CA LEU A 286 -12.35 -1.96 21.65
C LEU A 286 -11.99 -0.86 22.64
N GLN A 287 -12.45 0.38 22.42
CA GLN A 287 -12.25 1.47 23.37
C GLN A 287 -12.94 1.22 24.72
N LYS A 288 -14.09 0.53 24.74
CA LYS A 288 -14.73 0.12 26.00
C LYS A 288 -13.85 -0.84 26.81
N GLU A 289 -12.97 -1.58 26.15
CA GLU A 289 -11.99 -2.47 26.76
C GLU A 289 -10.63 -1.78 27.02
N GLY A 290 -10.51 -0.47 26.77
CA GLY A 290 -9.25 0.28 26.91
C GLY A 290 -8.20 -0.05 25.82
N LYS A 291 -8.62 -0.62 24.68
CA LYS A 291 -7.74 -1.02 23.59
C LYS A 291 -7.92 -0.13 22.36
N ASN A 292 -6.86 -0.02 21.56
CA ASN A 292 -6.88 0.70 20.29
C ASN A 292 -6.97 -0.27 19.11
N LEU A 293 -7.74 0.11 18.10
CA LEU A 293 -7.86 -0.65 16.86
C LEU A 293 -6.57 -0.58 16.04
N SER A 294 -5.99 -1.74 15.72
CA SER A 294 -4.91 -1.89 14.76
C SER A 294 -5.44 -1.78 13.33
N ILE A 295 -4.90 -0.83 12.55
CA ILE A 295 -5.24 -0.70 11.12
C ILE A 295 -4.82 -1.95 10.35
N LYS A 296 -3.67 -2.55 10.68
CA LYS A 296 -3.21 -3.82 10.08
C LYS A 296 -4.18 -4.94 10.40
N GLY A 297 -4.55 -5.09 11.68
CA GLY A 297 -5.51 -6.09 12.13
C GLY A 297 -6.88 -5.97 11.46
N LEU A 298 -7.41 -4.74 11.37
CA LEU A 298 -8.65 -4.49 10.64
C LEU A 298 -8.52 -4.86 9.16
N ALA A 299 -7.45 -4.41 8.51
CA ALA A 299 -7.21 -4.67 7.10
C ALA A 299 -7.11 -6.17 6.79
N SER A 300 -6.45 -6.95 7.64
CA SER A 300 -6.37 -8.41 7.52
C SER A 300 -7.73 -9.11 7.58
N ILE A 301 -8.62 -8.65 8.45
CA ILE A 301 -9.99 -9.17 8.53
C ILE A 301 -10.79 -8.78 7.29
N LEU A 302 -10.71 -7.52 6.87
CA LEU A 302 -11.39 -7.04 5.67
C LEU A 302 -10.90 -7.76 4.41
N GLY A 303 -9.60 -8.02 4.28
CA GLY A 303 -9.05 -8.77 3.15
C GLY A 303 -9.59 -10.20 3.06
N ASN A 304 -9.83 -10.84 4.21
CA ASN A 304 -10.50 -12.13 4.26
C ASN A 304 -11.99 -12.02 3.88
N PHE A 305 -12.74 -11.11 4.50
CA PHE A 305 -14.16 -10.92 4.20
C PHE A 305 -14.43 -10.45 2.77
N ASP A 306 -13.51 -9.72 2.15
CA ASP A 306 -13.68 -9.28 0.76
C ASP A 306 -13.55 -10.45 -0.22
N VAL A 307 -12.60 -11.35 0.01
CA VAL A 307 -12.48 -12.58 -0.77
C VAL A 307 -13.65 -13.53 -0.49
N GLU A 308 -14.11 -13.58 0.76
CA GLU A 308 -15.15 -14.52 1.20
C GLU A 308 -16.56 -14.10 0.75
N SER A 309 -16.92 -12.85 1.02
CA SER A 309 -18.29 -12.36 0.84
C SER A 309 -18.37 -11.04 0.05
N SER A 310 -17.23 -10.49 -0.38
CA SER A 310 -17.12 -9.11 -0.89
C SER A 310 -17.56 -8.06 0.14
N ILE A 311 -17.35 -8.35 1.43
CA ILE A 311 -17.79 -7.53 2.56
C ILE A 311 -19.30 -7.30 2.49
N ASN A 312 -20.06 -8.35 2.15
CA ASN A 312 -21.51 -8.29 2.10
C ASN A 312 -22.10 -9.17 3.21
N PRO A 313 -22.78 -8.58 4.22
CA PRO A 313 -23.38 -9.35 5.30
C PRO A 313 -24.59 -10.18 4.85
N LYS A 314 -25.20 -9.84 3.70
CA LYS A 314 -26.31 -10.59 3.10
C LYS A 314 -25.79 -11.53 2.02
N ARG A 315 -25.06 -12.55 2.45
CA ARG A 315 -24.52 -13.64 1.63
C ARG A 315 -24.77 -14.97 2.30
N ALA A 316 -25.02 -16.00 1.50
CA ALA A 316 -25.04 -17.37 1.96
C ALA A 316 -24.34 -18.26 0.95
N GLU A 317 -23.70 -19.32 1.41
CA GLU A 317 -22.98 -20.23 0.54
C GLU A 317 -23.94 -20.86 -0.51
N GLY A 318 -23.52 -20.86 -1.78
CA GLY A 318 -24.35 -21.29 -2.91
C GLY A 318 -25.45 -20.32 -3.33
N ASP A 319 -25.53 -19.10 -2.77
CA ASP A 319 -26.59 -18.12 -3.07
C ASP A 319 -26.65 -17.67 -4.53
N TYR A 320 -25.53 -17.73 -5.25
CA TYR A 320 -25.39 -17.37 -6.66
C TYR A 320 -25.93 -18.44 -7.63
N LEU A 321 -26.29 -19.62 -7.15
CA LEU A 321 -26.83 -20.70 -7.98
C LEU A 321 -28.28 -20.39 -8.40
N ASN A 322 -28.87 -21.24 -9.26
CA ASN A 322 -30.28 -21.11 -9.57
C ASN A 322 -31.15 -21.60 -8.39
N PRO A 323 -32.29 -20.94 -8.10
CA PRO A 323 -33.29 -21.49 -7.19
C PRO A 323 -33.72 -22.91 -7.61
N PRO A 324 -34.01 -23.82 -6.66
CA PRO A 324 -34.22 -23.55 -5.23
C PRO A 324 -32.95 -23.57 -4.35
N ILE A 325 -31.79 -23.95 -4.89
CA ILE A 325 -30.53 -23.99 -4.12
C ILE A 325 -30.00 -22.58 -3.87
N GLY A 326 -29.96 -21.77 -4.93
CA GLY A 326 -29.59 -20.36 -4.85
C GLY A 326 -30.71 -19.47 -4.32
N ALA A 327 -30.40 -18.19 -4.15
CA ALA A 327 -31.26 -17.26 -3.44
C ALA A 327 -32.45 -16.77 -4.29
N SER A 328 -33.59 -16.66 -3.64
CA SER A 328 -34.79 -15.95 -4.12
C SER A 328 -35.21 -14.88 -3.10
N SER A 329 -36.26 -14.11 -3.40
CA SER A 329 -36.77 -13.10 -2.48
C SER A 329 -37.25 -13.68 -1.14
N THR A 330 -37.68 -14.94 -1.11
CA THR A 330 -38.19 -15.63 0.10
C THR A 330 -37.13 -16.42 0.86
N SER A 331 -35.92 -16.59 0.29
CA SER A 331 -34.88 -17.46 0.84
C SER A 331 -34.27 -16.96 2.17
N TRP A 332 -34.09 -15.66 2.32
CA TRP A 332 -33.25 -15.06 3.37
C TRP A 332 -33.79 -15.22 4.80
N ASP A 333 -35.06 -15.59 4.94
CA ASP A 333 -35.73 -15.83 6.21
C ASP A 333 -36.33 -17.26 6.27
N ASP A 334 -36.08 -18.10 5.28
CA ASP A 334 -36.55 -19.49 5.21
C ASP A 334 -35.56 -20.42 5.94
N PRO A 335 -35.95 -21.04 7.07
CA PRO A 335 -35.07 -21.93 7.81
C PRO A 335 -34.63 -23.16 7.01
N VAL A 336 -35.47 -23.67 6.10
CA VAL A 336 -35.11 -24.85 5.28
C VAL A 336 -34.03 -24.48 4.27
N TRP A 337 -34.14 -23.30 3.66
CA TRP A 337 -33.13 -22.82 2.72
C TRP A 337 -31.80 -22.52 3.40
N LEU A 338 -31.85 -21.85 4.55
CA LEU A 338 -30.67 -21.52 5.36
C LEU A 338 -29.97 -22.80 5.84
N SER A 339 -30.70 -23.83 6.25
CA SER A 339 -30.12 -25.08 6.75
C SER A 339 -29.73 -26.10 5.67
N MET A 340 -29.63 -25.72 4.37
CA MET A 340 -29.13 -26.66 3.37
C MET A 340 -27.66 -27.04 3.63
N ASN A 341 -27.36 -28.33 3.46
CA ASN A 341 -26.03 -28.89 3.64
C ASN A 341 -25.21 -28.88 2.34
N GLY A 342 -23.90 -29.13 2.44
CA GLY A 342 -22.99 -29.19 1.30
C GLY A 342 -23.43 -30.15 0.19
N PRO A 343 -23.81 -31.41 0.49
CA PRO A 343 -24.26 -32.36 -0.52
C PRO A 343 -25.46 -31.88 -1.33
N THR A 344 -26.38 -31.13 -0.71
CA THR A 344 -27.52 -30.54 -1.41
C THR A 344 -27.07 -29.41 -2.35
N ILE A 345 -26.12 -28.59 -1.92
CA ILE A 345 -25.63 -27.42 -2.67
C ILE A 345 -24.73 -27.84 -3.84
N TYR A 346 -23.87 -28.84 -3.64
CA TYR A 346 -22.80 -29.22 -4.55
C TYR A 346 -22.95 -30.65 -5.09
N ASN A 347 -24.18 -31.12 -5.30
CA ASN A 347 -24.48 -32.38 -5.98
C ASN A 347 -23.73 -33.60 -5.39
N GLY A 348 -23.84 -33.78 -4.06
CA GLY A 348 -23.25 -34.89 -3.31
C GLY A 348 -21.87 -34.61 -2.71
N GLN A 349 -21.27 -33.45 -2.98
CA GLN A 349 -19.94 -33.08 -2.47
C GLN A 349 -19.99 -32.33 -1.13
N TYR A 350 -18.84 -32.19 -0.48
CA TYR A 350 -18.64 -31.46 0.79
C TYR A 350 -19.55 -31.88 1.94
N PRO A 351 -19.57 -33.18 2.31
CA PRO A 351 -20.42 -33.69 3.40
C PRO A 351 -20.10 -33.10 4.77
N ASN A 352 -18.91 -32.49 4.93
CA ASN A 352 -18.56 -31.81 6.17
C ASN A 352 -19.38 -30.54 6.43
N ILE A 353 -20.02 -29.95 5.41
CA ILE A 353 -20.88 -28.77 5.57
C ILE A 353 -22.27 -29.26 5.98
N ILE A 354 -22.63 -29.08 7.26
CA ILE A 354 -23.92 -29.48 7.82
C ILE A 354 -24.97 -28.42 7.56
N HIS A 355 -24.65 -27.14 7.78
CA HIS A 355 -25.44 -26.00 7.35
C HIS A 355 -24.52 -24.98 6.66
N ARG A 356 -24.95 -24.50 5.49
CA ARG A 356 -24.18 -23.59 4.61
C ARG A 356 -23.63 -22.37 5.34
N GLY A 357 -22.52 -21.81 4.86
CA GLY A 357 -21.97 -20.56 5.39
C GLY A 357 -22.91 -19.36 5.26
N LEU A 358 -22.92 -18.47 6.26
CA LEU A 358 -23.68 -17.21 6.26
C LEU A 358 -22.79 -15.98 6.48
N GLY A 359 -23.13 -14.87 5.84
CA GLY A 359 -22.63 -13.53 6.18
C GLY A 359 -21.17 -13.25 5.82
N LEU A 360 -20.58 -12.26 6.48
CA LEU A 360 -19.27 -11.70 6.16
C LEU A 360 -18.15 -12.76 6.07
N GLY A 361 -18.11 -13.66 7.05
CA GLY A 361 -17.10 -14.71 7.17
C GLY A 361 -17.67 -16.12 6.99
N GLN A 362 -18.81 -16.25 6.29
CA GLN A 362 -19.45 -17.53 5.98
C GLN A 362 -19.50 -18.49 7.18
N TRP A 363 -20.09 -18.03 8.29
CA TRP A 363 -20.27 -18.85 9.50
C TRP A 363 -21.03 -20.12 9.16
N THR A 364 -20.37 -21.26 9.32
CA THR A 364 -20.80 -22.58 8.83
C THR A 364 -20.93 -23.56 9.99
N ASP A 365 -21.93 -24.44 9.94
CA ASP A 365 -21.98 -25.61 10.82
C ASP A 365 -21.28 -26.77 10.12
N THR A 366 -20.35 -27.42 10.81
CA THR A 366 -19.50 -28.45 10.23
C THR A 366 -19.52 -29.75 11.02
N GLY A 367 -19.28 -30.87 10.34
CA GLY A 367 -19.30 -32.21 10.93
C GLY A 367 -18.22 -32.45 11.98
N ASP A 368 -17.16 -31.64 11.98
CA ASP A 368 -16.09 -31.62 12.98
C ASP A 368 -16.39 -30.74 14.22
N GLY A 369 -17.59 -30.16 14.30
CA GLY A 369 -18.13 -29.59 15.54
C GLY A 369 -18.33 -28.07 15.55
N SER A 370 -18.12 -27.35 14.43
CA SER A 370 -18.57 -25.94 14.35
C SER A 370 -20.09 -25.89 14.34
N VAL A 371 -20.65 -24.98 15.13
CA VAL A 371 -22.10 -24.67 15.16
C VAL A 371 -22.37 -23.18 14.93
N ARG A 372 -21.45 -22.50 14.23
CA ARG A 372 -21.44 -21.03 14.11
C ARG A 372 -22.55 -20.47 13.20
N HIS A 373 -23.05 -21.25 12.23
CA HIS A 373 -24.27 -20.87 11.48
C HIS A 373 -25.45 -20.78 12.45
N THR A 374 -25.68 -21.85 13.22
CA THR A 374 -26.80 -21.91 14.17
C THR A 374 -26.67 -20.84 15.23
N MET A 375 -25.47 -20.65 15.79
CA MET A 375 -25.20 -19.60 16.78
C MET A 375 -25.51 -18.20 16.25
N LEU A 376 -25.18 -17.88 14.99
CA LEU A 376 -25.49 -16.57 14.40
C LEU A 376 -27.01 -16.35 14.30
N LEU A 377 -27.76 -17.35 13.81
CA LEU A 377 -29.21 -17.26 13.69
C LEU A 377 -29.90 -17.10 15.05
N ASP A 378 -29.45 -17.83 16.06
CA ASP A 378 -30.01 -17.73 17.41
C ASP A 378 -29.63 -16.39 18.05
N TYR A 379 -28.39 -15.94 17.88
CA TYR A 379 -27.97 -14.61 18.32
C TYR A 379 -28.83 -13.52 17.69
N ALA A 380 -29.13 -13.61 16.39
CA ALA A 380 -30.01 -12.68 15.68
C ALA A 380 -31.40 -12.59 16.33
N LYS A 381 -32.00 -13.73 16.68
CA LYS A 381 -33.29 -13.79 17.39
C LYS A 381 -33.21 -13.10 18.75
N THR A 382 -32.17 -13.36 19.54
CA THR A 382 -32.01 -12.70 20.87
C THR A 382 -31.88 -11.19 20.77
N LYS A 383 -31.33 -10.68 19.67
CA LYS A 383 -31.17 -9.25 19.40
C LYS A 383 -32.36 -8.64 18.64
N THR A 384 -33.35 -9.44 18.26
CA THR A 384 -34.49 -9.03 17.42
C THR A 384 -34.02 -8.31 16.14
N LYS A 385 -32.96 -8.83 15.52
CA LYS A 385 -32.37 -8.31 14.29
C LYS A 385 -32.33 -9.39 13.21
N LYS A 386 -32.23 -8.98 11.95
CA LYS A 386 -31.99 -9.90 10.83
C LYS A 386 -30.57 -10.41 10.89
N TRP A 387 -30.34 -11.70 10.63
CA TRP A 387 -28.99 -12.30 10.68
C TRP A 387 -28.01 -11.65 9.69
N TYR A 388 -28.53 -11.08 8.61
CA TYR A 388 -27.77 -10.34 7.59
C TYR A 388 -27.61 -8.83 7.88
N ASP A 389 -27.96 -8.38 9.09
CA ASP A 389 -27.64 -7.03 9.56
C ASP A 389 -26.13 -6.89 9.85
N LEU A 390 -25.50 -5.84 9.32
CA LEU A 390 -24.05 -5.64 9.42
C LEU A 390 -23.60 -5.48 10.88
N GLU A 391 -24.31 -4.65 11.64
CA GLU A 391 -23.99 -4.40 13.05
C GLU A 391 -24.13 -5.68 13.88
N LEU A 392 -25.20 -6.43 13.66
CA LEU A 392 -25.41 -7.72 14.32
C LEU A 392 -24.26 -8.70 14.08
N GLN A 393 -23.77 -8.83 12.84
CA GLN A 393 -22.67 -9.75 12.54
C GLN A 393 -21.36 -9.34 13.22
N LEU A 394 -21.09 -8.04 13.32
CA LEU A 394 -19.93 -7.53 14.07
C LEU A 394 -20.09 -7.76 15.59
N ASP A 395 -21.30 -7.56 16.11
CA ASP A 395 -21.65 -7.83 17.52
C ASP A 395 -21.51 -9.32 17.85
N PHE A 396 -21.99 -10.19 16.96
CA PHE A 396 -21.82 -11.63 17.07
C PHE A 396 -20.34 -12.01 17.09
N MET A 397 -19.54 -11.51 16.14
CA MET A 397 -18.10 -11.79 16.08
C MET A 397 -17.36 -11.40 17.37
N LEU A 398 -17.74 -10.30 18.02
CA LEU A 398 -17.09 -9.83 19.25
C LEU A 398 -17.62 -10.47 20.52
N HIS A 399 -18.92 -10.84 20.57
CA HIS A 399 -19.62 -11.15 21.81
C HIS A 399 -20.42 -12.46 21.75
N GLY A 400 -21.06 -12.76 20.62
CA GLY A 400 -21.91 -13.94 20.42
C GLY A 400 -21.18 -15.21 20.00
N ASP A 401 -20.00 -15.09 19.40
CA ASP A 401 -19.21 -16.23 18.92
C ASP A 401 -18.57 -17.02 20.07
N THR A 402 -17.89 -18.13 19.76
CA THR A 402 -17.21 -18.97 20.76
C THR A 402 -16.08 -18.20 21.44
N ALA A 403 -15.74 -18.57 22.68
CA ALA A 403 -14.68 -17.90 23.45
C ALA A 403 -13.34 -17.85 22.69
N TYR A 404 -13.01 -18.92 21.96
CA TYR A 404 -11.82 -18.99 21.13
C TYR A 404 -11.82 -17.95 20.00
N HIS A 405 -12.87 -17.93 19.16
CA HIS A 405 -12.97 -16.99 18.03
C HIS A 405 -12.99 -15.53 18.49
N LYS A 406 -13.67 -15.25 19.60
CA LYS A 406 -13.68 -13.94 20.26
C LYS A 406 -12.30 -13.47 20.70
N ALA A 407 -11.46 -14.38 21.19
CA ALA A 407 -10.09 -14.07 21.57
C ALA A 407 -9.20 -13.85 20.33
N VAL A 408 -9.33 -14.70 19.31
CA VAL A 408 -8.59 -14.57 18.04
C VAL A 408 -8.84 -13.21 17.38
N VAL A 409 -10.11 -12.82 17.23
CA VAL A 409 -10.49 -11.52 16.64
C VAL A 409 -9.89 -10.36 17.42
N ARG A 410 -9.98 -10.38 18.76
CA ARG A 410 -9.40 -9.32 19.61
C ARG A 410 -7.88 -9.24 19.46
N ASN A 411 -7.19 -10.38 19.46
CA ASN A 411 -5.74 -10.42 19.30
C ASN A 411 -5.32 -9.84 17.95
N ILE A 412 -6.03 -10.17 16.88
CA ILE A 412 -5.73 -9.64 15.54
C ILE A 412 -6.03 -8.14 15.47
N LEU A 413 -7.20 -7.71 15.93
CA LEU A 413 -7.62 -6.31 15.91
C LEU A 413 -6.75 -5.39 16.78
N THR A 414 -5.87 -5.92 17.63
CA THR A 414 -5.01 -5.13 18.53
C THR A 414 -3.51 -5.39 18.36
N SER A 415 -3.13 -6.27 17.43
CA SER A 415 -1.73 -6.62 17.16
C SER A 415 -0.99 -5.59 16.29
N ASP A 416 0.33 -5.49 16.44
CA ASP A 416 1.23 -4.68 15.63
C ASP A 416 2.01 -5.47 14.56
N ALA A 417 1.81 -6.80 14.50
CA ALA A 417 2.38 -7.71 13.51
C ALA A 417 2.06 -7.30 12.06
N SER A 418 2.75 -7.90 11.08
CA SER A 418 2.54 -7.54 9.68
C SER A 418 1.12 -7.89 9.19
N THR A 419 0.60 -7.12 8.24
CA THR A 419 -0.73 -7.35 7.65
C THR A 419 -0.84 -8.73 7.02
N ASP A 420 0.25 -9.27 6.47
CA ASP A 420 0.29 -10.59 5.86
C ASP A 420 0.21 -11.73 6.88
N ASP A 421 0.92 -11.58 8.00
CA ASP A 421 0.92 -12.57 9.09
C ASP A 421 -0.44 -12.57 9.78
N LEU A 422 -1.02 -11.39 10.00
CA LEU A 422 -2.36 -11.24 10.56
C LEU A 422 -3.45 -11.75 9.61
N THR A 423 -3.27 -11.62 8.30
CA THR A 423 -4.19 -12.18 7.29
C THR A 423 -4.17 -13.70 7.32
N LEU A 424 -2.98 -14.29 7.37
CA LEU A 424 -2.80 -15.73 7.53
C LEU A 424 -3.37 -16.20 8.87
N ALA A 425 -3.07 -15.50 9.97
CA ALA A 425 -3.57 -15.84 11.29
C ALA A 425 -5.10 -15.82 11.35
N PHE A 426 -5.75 -14.83 10.73
CA PHE A 426 -7.22 -14.80 10.65
C PHE A 426 -7.76 -15.97 9.82
N LEU A 427 -7.19 -16.22 8.64
CA LEU A 427 -7.60 -17.31 7.76
C LEU A 427 -7.48 -18.68 8.45
N VAL A 428 -6.39 -18.93 9.16
CA VAL A 428 -6.15 -20.23 9.79
C VAL A 428 -6.91 -20.36 11.11
N LYS A 429 -6.88 -19.34 11.97
CA LYS A 429 -7.39 -19.43 13.35
C LYS A 429 -8.83 -18.99 13.50
N TRP A 430 -9.42 -18.30 12.53
CA TRP A 430 -10.81 -17.83 12.61
C TRP A 430 -11.71 -18.38 11.50
N GLU A 431 -11.23 -18.41 10.25
CA GLU A 431 -11.98 -19.03 9.13
C GLU A 431 -11.80 -20.56 9.11
N GLY A 432 -10.67 -21.07 9.61
CA GLY A 432 -10.40 -22.51 9.71
C GLY A 432 -9.95 -23.17 8.39
N ASN A 433 -9.50 -22.39 7.40
CA ASN A 433 -9.16 -22.89 6.05
C ASN A 433 -7.72 -22.53 5.62
N PRO A 434 -6.68 -23.24 6.12
CA PRO A 434 -5.30 -23.02 5.73
C PRO A 434 -5.07 -23.43 4.25
N GLY A 435 -4.89 -22.46 3.36
CA GLY A 435 -4.47 -22.69 1.96
C GLY A 435 -5.38 -22.11 0.89
N ASN A 436 -6.60 -21.68 1.23
CA ASN A 436 -7.53 -21.12 0.24
C ASN A 436 -7.21 -19.65 -0.08
N LYS A 437 -6.71 -19.39 -1.31
CA LYS A 437 -6.53 -18.03 -1.87
C LYS A 437 -5.73 -17.08 -0.96
N LEU A 438 -4.75 -17.60 -0.21
CA LEU A 438 -3.98 -16.82 0.76
C LEU A 438 -3.38 -15.55 0.15
N GLU A 439 -2.78 -15.66 -1.04
CA GLU A 439 -2.15 -14.49 -1.67
C GLU A 439 -3.16 -13.43 -2.10
N ALA A 440 -4.33 -13.84 -2.62
CA ALA A 440 -5.40 -12.90 -2.94
C ALA A 440 -5.96 -12.20 -1.68
N ARG A 441 -6.05 -12.92 -0.56
CA ARG A 441 -6.47 -12.36 0.74
C ARG A 441 -5.43 -11.38 1.27
N ARG A 442 -4.14 -11.70 1.18
CA ARG A 442 -3.04 -10.81 1.56
C ARG A 442 -3.03 -9.55 0.70
N GLN A 443 -3.17 -9.70 -0.61
CA GLN A 443 -3.27 -8.57 -1.53
C GLN A 443 -4.49 -7.69 -1.21
N SER A 444 -5.67 -8.28 -1.00
CA SER A 444 -6.86 -7.55 -0.58
C SER A 444 -6.65 -6.84 0.76
N ALA A 445 -6.02 -7.51 1.74
CA ALA A 445 -5.70 -6.91 3.03
C ALA A 445 -4.73 -5.72 2.89
N ARG A 446 -3.68 -5.81 2.07
CA ARG A 446 -2.78 -4.68 1.79
C ARG A 446 -3.52 -3.51 1.14
N GLN A 447 -4.46 -3.79 0.24
CA GLN A 447 -5.33 -2.77 -0.34
C GLN A 447 -6.21 -2.10 0.73
N TRP A 448 -6.82 -2.87 1.62
CA TRP A 448 -7.61 -2.32 2.73
C TRP A 448 -6.75 -1.57 3.74
N GLU A 449 -5.53 -2.02 4.01
CA GLU A 449 -4.59 -1.32 4.88
C GLU A 449 -4.25 0.04 4.29
N ALA A 450 -3.88 0.08 3.01
CA ALA A 450 -3.67 1.33 2.30
C ALA A 450 -4.91 2.23 2.42
N TYR A 451 -6.11 1.72 2.09
CA TYR A 451 -7.37 2.48 2.16
C TYR A 451 -7.63 3.06 3.56
N LEU A 452 -7.41 2.26 4.60
CA LEU A 452 -7.65 2.63 6.00
C LEU A 452 -6.60 3.61 6.56
N ARG A 453 -5.35 3.52 6.09
CA ARG A 453 -4.26 4.46 6.39
C ARG A 453 -4.35 5.75 5.57
N GLY A 454 -5.22 5.79 4.56
CA GLY A 454 -5.47 6.97 3.73
C GLY A 454 -4.91 6.90 2.30
N GLY A 455 -4.36 5.76 1.87
CA GLY A 455 -4.13 5.42 0.45
C GLY A 455 -5.34 4.69 -0.13
N THR A 456 -6.41 5.33 -0.55
CA THR A 456 -6.54 6.62 -1.24
C THR A 456 -7.67 7.43 -0.61
N ASN A 457 -7.61 8.76 -0.68
CA ASN A 457 -8.77 9.65 -0.54
C ASN A 457 -9.48 9.65 0.82
N THR A 458 -8.87 10.32 1.81
CA THR A 458 -9.67 11.23 2.67
C THR A 458 -9.84 12.60 2.02
N SER A 459 -10.03 12.64 0.69
CA SER A 459 -11.17 13.39 0.19
C SER A 459 -12.38 12.55 0.56
N THR A 460 -13.12 12.96 1.59
CA THR A 460 -14.38 12.27 1.84
C THR A 460 -15.30 12.42 0.64
N GLY A 461 -15.17 13.49 -0.17
CA GLY A 461 -16.09 13.79 -1.28
C GLY A 461 -17.56 13.98 -0.84
N VAL A 462 -17.89 13.59 0.39
CA VAL A 462 -19.20 13.69 1.04
C VAL A 462 -19.44 15.16 1.30
N SER A 463 -20.27 15.73 0.46
CA SER A 463 -20.87 17.04 0.65
C SER A 463 -21.73 17.04 1.91
N SER A 464 -21.47 18.01 2.79
CA SER A 464 -22.32 18.32 3.93
C SER A 464 -23.00 19.67 3.71
N LYS A 465 -24.31 19.75 3.98
CA LYS A 465 -25.07 21.03 3.92
C LYS A 465 -24.70 21.99 5.05
N THR A 466 -24.13 21.48 6.13
CA THR A 466 -23.67 22.26 7.29
C THR A 466 -22.17 22.10 7.48
N VAL A 467 -21.52 23.08 8.12
CA VAL A 467 -20.10 22.98 8.47
C VAL A 467 -19.89 21.74 9.33
N PRO A 468 -18.91 20.86 9.00
CA PRO A 468 -18.69 19.68 9.82
C PRO A 468 -18.28 20.10 11.25
N ALA A 469 -18.84 19.42 12.26
CA ALA A 469 -18.71 19.82 13.66
C ALA A 469 -17.25 20.04 14.11
N ALA A 470 -16.32 19.26 13.56
CA ALA A 470 -14.89 19.35 13.87
C ALA A 470 -14.21 20.67 13.45
N TYR A 471 -14.87 21.51 12.64
CA TYR A 471 -14.33 22.76 12.08
C TYR A 471 -15.07 24.02 12.53
N LYS A 472 -16.20 23.88 13.23
CA LYS A 472 -17.09 25.01 13.57
C LYS A 472 -16.33 26.17 14.26
N ASP A 473 -15.38 25.84 15.14
CA ASP A 473 -14.61 26.80 15.93
C ASP A 473 -13.18 27.02 15.40
N LYS A 474 -12.88 26.55 14.18
CA LYS A 474 -11.52 26.58 13.59
C LYS A 474 -11.38 27.48 12.37
N LEU A 475 -12.47 28.05 11.85
CA LEU A 475 -12.46 28.82 10.61
C LEU A 475 -11.83 30.20 10.82
N PRO A 476 -10.67 30.52 10.21
CA PRO A 476 -9.95 31.77 10.48
C PRO A 476 -10.70 33.02 10.00
N TYR A 477 -11.60 32.86 9.02
CA TYR A 477 -12.40 33.95 8.45
C TYR A 477 -13.90 33.85 8.80
N GLY A 478 -14.25 33.09 9.84
CA GLY A 478 -15.63 32.83 10.23
C GLY A 478 -16.45 32.12 9.14
N LEU A 479 -17.77 32.05 9.32
CA LEU A 479 -18.66 31.42 8.35
C LEU A 479 -18.95 32.35 7.14
N PRO A 480 -19.30 31.80 5.97
CA PRO A 480 -19.88 32.58 4.88
C PRO A 480 -21.10 33.36 5.37
N SER A 481 -21.14 34.66 5.05
CA SER A 481 -22.24 35.56 5.41
C SER A 481 -23.45 35.36 4.50
N ASP A 482 -24.65 35.71 4.98
CA ASP A 482 -25.86 35.72 4.16
C ASP A 482 -25.67 36.55 2.89
N GLN A 483 -24.96 37.68 2.96
CA GLN A 483 -24.63 38.49 1.79
C GLN A 483 -23.82 37.73 0.74
N ALA A 484 -22.99 36.77 1.14
CA ALA A 484 -22.15 35.99 0.24
C ALA A 484 -22.89 34.81 -0.42
N VAL A 485 -23.99 34.33 0.17
CA VAL A 485 -24.61 33.05 -0.21
C VAL A 485 -26.08 33.15 -0.64
N THR A 486 -26.82 34.18 -0.21
CA THR A 486 -28.27 34.25 -0.40
C THR A 486 -28.67 34.81 -1.76
N GLN A 487 -29.73 34.27 -2.35
CA GLN A 487 -30.32 34.78 -3.60
C GLN A 487 -30.78 36.24 -3.46
N GLY A 488 -30.45 37.06 -4.46
CA GLY A 488 -30.74 38.50 -4.47
C GLY A 488 -29.74 39.36 -3.68
N GLN A 489 -28.77 38.73 -3.00
CA GLN A 489 -27.63 39.40 -2.38
C GLN A 489 -26.37 39.28 -3.27
N GLY A 490 -25.24 39.76 -2.77
CA GLY A 490 -23.93 39.64 -3.40
C GLY A 490 -23.03 40.83 -3.09
N TYR A 491 -21.84 40.80 -3.66
CA TYR A 491 -20.88 41.90 -3.59
C TYR A 491 -20.73 42.62 -4.95
N PRO A 492 -20.46 43.93 -4.95
CA PRO A 492 -20.35 44.71 -6.18
C PRO A 492 -19.20 44.22 -7.05
N GLY A 493 -19.37 44.32 -8.37
CA GLY A 493 -18.35 43.95 -9.34
C GLY A 493 -18.29 42.46 -9.69
N ASN A 494 -19.12 41.61 -9.08
CA ASN A 494 -19.20 40.19 -9.41
C ASN A 494 -19.88 39.97 -10.77
N ALA A 495 -19.11 39.57 -11.78
CA ALA A 495 -19.63 39.31 -13.14
C ALA A 495 -19.95 37.83 -13.40
N TYR A 496 -19.85 36.96 -12.40
CA TYR A 496 -20.15 35.53 -12.53
C TYR A 496 -21.65 35.25 -12.41
N ALA A 497 -22.11 34.18 -13.08
CA ALA A 497 -23.51 33.76 -13.06
C ALA A 497 -23.98 33.45 -11.62
N LEU A 498 -25.09 34.08 -11.22
CA LEU A 498 -25.59 34.08 -9.86
C LEU A 498 -25.85 32.66 -9.33
N GLY A 499 -25.47 32.41 -8.07
CA GLY A 499 -25.71 31.13 -7.41
C GLY A 499 -24.79 29.98 -7.85
N ASN A 500 -23.79 30.23 -8.71
CA ASN A 500 -22.77 29.24 -9.08
C ASN A 500 -21.53 29.31 -8.18
N CYS A 501 -20.70 28.27 -8.25
CA CYS A 501 -19.41 28.16 -7.57
C CYS A 501 -18.50 29.39 -7.74
N THR A 502 -18.37 29.88 -8.97
CA THR A 502 -17.55 31.06 -9.30
C THR A 502 -18.09 32.34 -8.64
N TRP A 503 -19.42 32.51 -8.65
CA TRP A 503 -20.10 33.62 -8.00
C TRP A 503 -19.92 33.60 -6.49
N TYR A 504 -20.07 32.43 -5.87
CA TYR A 504 -19.86 32.24 -4.44
C TYR A 504 -18.42 32.52 -4.03
N VAL A 505 -17.43 31.96 -4.74
CA VAL A 505 -16.02 32.13 -4.39
C VAL A 505 -15.61 33.61 -4.53
N TYR A 506 -16.09 34.31 -5.56
CA TYR A 506 -15.91 35.78 -5.66
C TYR A 506 -16.42 36.50 -4.41
N ASN A 507 -17.66 36.21 -4.02
CA ASN A 507 -18.27 36.82 -2.84
C ASN A 507 -17.51 36.47 -1.55
N ARG A 508 -17.02 35.23 -1.42
CA ARG A 508 -16.27 34.77 -0.25
C ARG A 508 -14.92 35.48 -0.12
N PHE A 509 -14.21 35.71 -1.23
CA PHE A 509 -13.03 36.57 -1.24
C PHE A 509 -13.36 37.99 -0.79
N TYR A 510 -14.42 38.59 -1.36
CA TYR A 510 -14.82 39.95 -1.00
C TYR A 510 -15.16 40.06 0.49
N GLN A 511 -15.90 39.09 1.04
CA GLN A 511 -16.24 39.05 2.46
C GLN A 511 -15.00 39.10 3.36
N ILE A 512 -13.90 38.49 2.95
CA ILE A 512 -12.64 38.49 3.73
C ILE A 512 -11.71 39.66 3.38
N GLY A 513 -12.21 40.67 2.66
CA GLY A 513 -11.46 41.87 2.28
C GLY A 513 -10.47 41.66 1.14
N LYS A 514 -10.63 40.58 0.35
CA LYS A 514 -9.79 40.29 -0.80
C LYS A 514 -10.57 40.46 -2.10
N HIS A 515 -9.89 40.92 -3.15
CA HIS A 515 -10.50 41.10 -4.46
C HIS A 515 -9.98 40.07 -5.45
N ILE A 516 -10.89 39.55 -6.27
CA ILE A 516 -10.57 38.65 -7.38
C ILE A 516 -11.09 39.25 -8.68
N TYR A 517 -10.35 39.05 -9.77
CA TYR A 517 -10.72 39.57 -11.08
C TYR A 517 -12.08 38.97 -11.52
N PRO A 518 -13.05 39.79 -11.96
CA PRO A 518 -14.40 39.29 -12.22
C PRO A 518 -14.56 38.49 -13.53
N TYR A 519 -13.51 38.37 -14.34
CA TYR A 519 -13.57 37.73 -15.66
C TYR A 519 -12.53 36.61 -15.85
N LEU A 520 -12.33 35.74 -14.85
CA LEU A 520 -11.45 34.56 -14.97
C LEU A 520 -12.06 33.40 -15.78
N GLY A 521 -13.26 33.56 -16.33
CA GLY A 521 -13.95 32.54 -17.12
C GLY A 521 -14.56 31.40 -16.29
N ASN A 522 -14.70 30.22 -16.90
CA ASN A 522 -15.24 29.03 -16.24
C ASN A 522 -14.28 28.57 -15.13
N ALA A 523 -14.79 27.81 -14.17
CA ALA A 523 -14.02 27.40 -13.00
C ALA A 523 -12.70 26.70 -13.37
N THR A 524 -12.70 25.79 -14.36
CA THR A 524 -11.48 25.13 -14.85
C THR A 524 -10.43 26.07 -15.45
N ASN A 525 -10.79 27.31 -15.82
CA ASN A 525 -9.87 28.30 -16.37
C ASN A 525 -9.20 29.16 -15.29
N TRP A 526 -9.70 29.15 -14.05
CA TRP A 526 -9.26 30.09 -13.03
C TRP A 526 -7.78 29.98 -12.71
N SER A 527 -7.19 28.79 -12.70
CA SER A 527 -5.74 28.62 -12.50
C SER A 527 -4.93 29.33 -13.57
N THR A 528 -5.22 29.10 -14.85
CA THR A 528 -4.52 29.74 -15.98
C THR A 528 -4.82 31.23 -16.06
N SER A 529 -6.09 31.64 -16.01
CA SER A 529 -6.49 33.05 -16.07
C SER A 529 -5.99 33.84 -14.86
N GLY A 530 -5.96 33.22 -13.68
CA GLY A 530 -5.42 33.82 -12.46
C GLY A 530 -3.92 34.03 -12.54
N GLN A 531 -3.16 33.04 -13.05
CA GLN A 531 -1.73 33.22 -13.34
C GLN A 531 -1.48 34.40 -14.30
N LEU A 532 -2.33 34.57 -15.33
CA LEU A 532 -2.24 35.72 -16.24
C LEU A 532 -2.57 37.06 -15.55
N GLN A 533 -3.38 37.05 -14.48
CA GLN A 533 -3.60 38.21 -13.60
C GLN A 533 -2.49 38.38 -12.54
N GLY A 534 -1.47 37.53 -12.56
CA GLY A 534 -0.36 37.55 -11.62
C GLY A 534 -0.67 36.94 -10.25
N TYR A 535 -1.71 36.12 -10.14
CA TYR A 535 -2.05 35.39 -8.92
C TYR A 535 -1.08 34.23 -8.68
N GLU A 536 -0.85 33.92 -7.41
CA GLU A 536 -0.08 32.74 -7.02
C GLU A 536 -0.96 31.49 -7.24
N VAL A 537 -0.45 30.51 -7.98
CA VAL A 537 -1.13 29.23 -8.18
C VAL A 537 -0.19 28.10 -7.79
N THR A 538 -0.62 27.31 -6.82
CA THR A 538 0.16 26.20 -6.25
C THR A 538 -0.65 24.91 -6.24
N THR A 539 0.03 23.80 -5.94
CA THR A 539 -0.63 22.50 -5.61
C THR A 539 -0.72 22.26 -4.10
N GLU A 540 -0.24 23.21 -3.29
CA GLU A 540 -0.21 23.12 -1.84
C GLU A 540 -1.41 23.86 -1.23
N PRO A 541 -2.21 23.22 -0.35
CA PRO A 541 -3.37 23.85 0.25
C PRO A 541 -3.02 25.11 1.05
N LYS A 542 -3.76 26.19 0.79
CA LYS A 542 -3.56 27.48 1.46
C LYS A 542 -4.90 28.05 1.92
N VAL A 543 -5.01 28.31 3.22
CA VAL A 543 -6.23 28.90 3.78
C VAL A 543 -6.51 30.25 3.13
N GLY A 544 -7.74 30.47 2.68
CA GLY A 544 -8.13 31.70 2.00
C GLY A 544 -7.75 31.77 0.52
N SER A 545 -7.48 30.64 -0.12
CA SER A 545 -7.32 30.53 -1.57
C SER A 545 -8.58 29.98 -2.26
N ALA A 546 -8.70 30.22 -3.57
CA ALA A 546 -9.65 29.50 -4.41
C ALA A 546 -9.10 28.10 -4.64
N VAL A 547 -9.94 27.07 -4.49
CA VAL A 547 -9.61 25.69 -4.82
C VAL A 547 -10.20 25.41 -6.20
N VAL A 548 -9.35 25.41 -7.21
CA VAL A 548 -9.72 25.20 -8.62
C VAL A 548 -9.63 23.72 -8.94
N PHE A 549 -10.77 23.13 -9.33
CA PHE A 549 -10.86 21.75 -9.79
C PHE A 549 -10.89 21.72 -11.31
N SER A 550 -9.93 21.01 -11.90
CA SER A 550 -9.97 20.66 -13.33
C SER A 550 -11.24 19.87 -13.64
N ALA A 551 -11.70 19.97 -14.89
CA ALA A 551 -12.85 19.23 -15.39
C ALA A 551 -12.84 17.74 -15.02
N GLY A 552 -13.92 17.25 -14.41
CA GLY A 552 -14.10 15.85 -13.98
C GLY A 552 -13.40 15.47 -12.66
N VAL A 553 -12.63 16.37 -12.06
CA VAL A 553 -11.92 16.12 -10.78
C VAL A 553 -12.86 16.34 -9.59
N GLN A 554 -12.88 15.41 -8.63
CA GLN A 554 -13.64 15.52 -7.36
C GLN A 554 -15.13 15.87 -7.57
N GLY A 555 -15.79 15.25 -8.55
CA GLY A 555 -17.22 15.49 -8.84
C GLY A 555 -17.50 16.79 -9.59
N SER A 556 -16.47 17.52 -10.05
CA SER A 556 -16.65 18.72 -10.86
C SER A 556 -17.24 18.43 -12.24
N HIS A 557 -17.84 19.46 -12.85
CA HIS A 557 -18.43 19.34 -14.18
C HIS A 557 -17.35 18.97 -15.22
N VAL A 558 -17.63 17.96 -16.04
CA VAL A 558 -16.70 17.37 -17.02
C VAL A 558 -16.26 18.33 -18.15
N VAL A 559 -16.87 19.50 -18.26
CA VAL A 559 -16.48 20.56 -19.21
C VAL A 559 -16.07 21.85 -18.52
N TYR A 560 -16.73 22.23 -17.42
CA TYR A 560 -16.59 23.56 -16.84
C TYR A 560 -15.69 23.60 -15.59
N GLY A 561 -15.33 22.42 -15.06
CA GLY A 561 -14.63 22.30 -13.78
C GLY A 561 -15.50 22.74 -12.61
N HIS A 562 -14.85 23.01 -11.48
CA HIS A 562 -15.49 23.55 -10.28
C HIS A 562 -14.51 24.44 -9.52
N VAL A 563 -15.02 25.35 -8.69
CA VAL A 563 -14.18 26.15 -7.79
C VAL A 563 -14.81 26.25 -6.41
N ALA A 564 -14.01 26.05 -5.38
CA ALA A 564 -14.41 26.20 -3.99
C ALA A 564 -13.51 27.20 -3.27
N PHE A 565 -13.81 27.48 -2.01
CA PHE A 565 -12.97 28.32 -1.15
C PHE A 565 -12.31 27.47 -0.07
N CYS A 566 -11.00 27.61 0.12
CA CYS A 566 -10.26 26.87 1.15
C CYS A 566 -10.46 27.53 2.52
N GLU A 567 -11.24 26.87 3.38
CA GLU A 567 -11.67 27.40 4.68
C GLU A 567 -10.69 27.06 5.80
N TYR A 568 -10.04 25.90 5.73
CA TYR A 568 -9.08 25.44 6.74
C TYR A 568 -8.12 24.41 6.15
N VAL A 569 -6.86 24.37 6.62
CA VAL A 569 -5.88 23.32 6.28
C VAL A 569 -5.48 22.61 7.57
N ASN A 570 -5.68 21.30 7.62
CA ASN A 570 -5.33 20.44 8.73
C ASN A 570 -3.81 20.16 8.74
N SER A 571 -3.28 19.80 9.91
CA SER A 571 -1.86 19.46 10.09
C SER A 571 -1.40 18.28 9.25
N ASP A 572 -2.34 17.42 8.85
CA ASP A 572 -2.08 16.26 8.02
C ASP A 572 -2.09 16.57 6.50
N GLY A 573 -2.26 17.84 6.13
CA GLY A 573 -2.30 18.33 4.75
C GLY A 573 -3.67 18.22 4.07
N SER A 574 -4.70 17.66 4.71
CA SER A 574 -6.07 17.77 4.24
C SER A 574 -6.63 19.18 4.46
N PHE A 575 -7.67 19.57 3.74
CA PHE A 575 -8.25 20.90 3.82
C PHE A 575 -9.77 20.86 3.72
N LEU A 576 -10.42 21.75 4.45
CA LEU A 576 -11.86 22.00 4.37
C LEU A 576 -12.12 23.00 3.26
N VAL A 577 -13.14 22.71 2.43
CA VAL A 577 -13.71 23.68 1.50
C VAL A 577 -15.14 24.03 1.85
N SER A 578 -15.51 25.26 1.54
CA SER A 578 -16.89 25.67 1.32
C SER A 578 -17.10 25.91 -0.18
N GLU A 579 -18.25 25.50 -0.70
CA GLU A 579 -18.54 25.59 -2.13
C GLU A 579 -20.03 25.74 -2.38
N MET A 580 -20.39 26.23 -3.57
CA MET A 580 -21.78 26.37 -3.99
C MET A 580 -21.98 25.64 -5.29
N ASN A 581 -23.15 25.02 -5.50
CA ASN A 581 -23.52 24.29 -6.72
C ASN A 581 -22.61 23.12 -7.15
N GLY A 582 -21.62 22.75 -6.34
CA GLY A 582 -20.69 21.65 -6.64
C GLY A 582 -21.31 20.26 -6.50
N MET A 583 -22.20 20.09 -5.53
CA MET A 583 -22.91 18.84 -5.22
C MET A 583 -24.43 19.07 -5.05
N GLY A 584 -24.92 20.22 -5.49
CA GLY A 584 -26.31 20.67 -5.36
C GLY A 584 -26.66 21.63 -6.51
N THR A 585 -27.83 22.24 -6.44
CA THR A 585 -28.31 23.23 -7.41
C THR A 585 -27.76 24.64 -7.11
N THR A 586 -28.09 25.62 -7.95
CA THR A 586 -27.72 27.03 -7.72
C THR A 586 -28.16 27.49 -6.33
N TYR A 587 -27.32 28.29 -5.65
CA TYR A 587 -27.53 28.79 -4.28
C TYR A 587 -27.46 27.75 -3.16
N GLU A 588 -27.18 26.48 -3.44
CA GLU A 588 -26.93 25.50 -2.38
C GLU A 588 -25.45 25.51 -1.96
N LEU A 589 -25.19 25.95 -0.72
CA LEU A 589 -23.88 25.89 -0.08
C LEU A 589 -23.62 24.49 0.49
N SER A 590 -22.41 23.98 0.29
CA SER A 590 -21.93 22.75 0.88
C SER A 590 -20.48 22.82 1.35
N TRP A 591 -20.09 21.80 2.12
CA TRP A 591 -18.77 21.68 2.73
C TRP A 591 -18.19 20.29 2.46
N ARG A 592 -16.89 20.22 2.18
CA ARG A 592 -16.15 18.97 2.00
C ARG A 592 -14.76 19.04 2.62
N VAL A 593 -14.30 17.91 3.17
CA VAL A 593 -12.89 17.76 3.56
C VAL A 593 -12.19 16.97 2.45
N LEU A 594 -11.16 17.59 1.89
CA LEU A 594 -10.42 17.18 0.71
C LEU A 594 -8.93 17.04 1.04
N ARG A 595 -8.16 16.37 0.18
CA ARG A 595 -6.69 16.37 0.23
C ARG A 595 -6.14 16.83 -1.12
N PRO A 596 -4.97 17.49 -1.15
CA PRO A 596 -4.38 17.91 -2.41
C PRO A 596 -4.12 16.69 -3.29
N GLN A 597 -4.48 16.79 -4.56
CA GLN A 597 -4.30 15.75 -5.57
C GLN A 597 -4.16 16.39 -6.95
N ALA A 598 -3.73 15.62 -7.94
CA ALA A 598 -3.64 16.08 -9.32
C ALA A 598 -4.99 16.66 -9.81
N GLY A 599 -4.91 17.80 -10.50
CA GLY A 599 -6.09 18.54 -10.97
C GLY A 599 -6.81 19.37 -9.92
N ILE A 600 -6.25 19.52 -8.71
CA ILE A 600 -6.64 20.55 -7.74
C ILE A 600 -5.52 21.57 -7.63
N TYR A 601 -5.86 22.85 -7.80
CA TYR A 601 -4.93 23.96 -7.68
C TYR A 601 -5.45 24.97 -6.67
N PHE A 602 -4.54 25.60 -5.93
CA PHE A 602 -4.84 26.65 -4.98
C PHE A 602 -4.42 27.97 -5.57
N MET A 603 -5.38 28.83 -5.87
CA MET A 603 -5.16 30.13 -6.46
C MET A 603 -5.37 31.23 -5.41
N THR A 604 -4.35 32.04 -5.19
CA THR A 604 -4.36 33.13 -4.21
C THR A 604 -4.13 34.47 -4.91
N PRO A 605 -5.09 35.42 -4.86
CA PRO A 605 -4.85 36.78 -5.34
C PRO A 605 -3.79 37.47 -4.48
N LYS A 606 -3.04 38.39 -5.09
CA LYS A 606 -1.98 39.16 -4.42
C LYS A 606 -2.48 40.03 -3.28
#